data_AF-A0A3B0SBM8-F1
#
_entry.id   AF-A0A3B0SBM8-F1
#
_cell.length_a   1.000
_cell.length_b   1.000
_cell.length_c   1.000
_cell.angle_alpha   90.00
_cell.angle_beta   90.00
_cell.angle_gamma   90.00
#
_symmetry.space_group_name_H-M   'P 1'
#
loop_
_entity.id
_entity.type
_entity.pdbx_description
1 polymer ?
#
loop_
_entity_poly.entity_id
_entity_poly.type
_entity_poly.pdbx_seq_one_letter_code
_entity_poly.pdbx_strand_id
1 'polypeptide(L)'
;MIPDANGTIDGLIAAVPGDDWAALDLREAAYDRLPATHLISHDLNHQPEIAVYAIPDDKHQAPSADHPVLLSYIDVVAQGYLREFGEGGATRFFTTTDGWDMPVLDDRAAPVYPRHQRLTRSETAFVDDQLRGLSARIMQPPRGSVWT
;
A
#
# COMPACT_ATOMS: atom_id res chain seq x y z
N MET A 1 -0.52 10.00 1.44
CA MET A 1 -1.98 9.80 1.49
C MET A 1 -2.59 11.18 1.40
N ILE A 2 -3.57 11.39 0.53
CA ILE A 2 -4.24 12.68 0.41
C ILE A 2 -5.50 12.63 1.28
N PRO A 3 -5.78 13.64 2.12
CA PRO A 3 -7.00 13.63 2.94
C PRO A 3 -8.28 13.62 2.08
N ASP A 4 -9.17 12.68 2.37
CA ASP A 4 -10.53 12.61 1.83
C ASP A 4 -11.52 12.45 2.98
N ALA A 5 -12.47 13.36 3.09
CA ALA A 5 -13.47 13.36 4.16
C ALA A 5 -14.50 12.22 4.04
N ASN A 6 -14.63 11.60 2.86
CA ASN A 6 -15.57 10.51 2.60
C ASN A 6 -14.88 9.16 2.40
N GLY A 7 -13.54 9.15 2.32
CA GLY A 7 -12.74 7.96 2.09
C GLY A 7 -12.52 7.18 3.39
N THR A 8 -12.76 5.88 3.34
CA THR A 8 -12.43 4.96 4.45
C THR A 8 -11.76 3.72 3.91
N ILE A 9 -10.77 3.22 4.64
CA ILE A 9 -10.03 2.00 4.30
C ILE A 9 -9.78 1.17 5.57
N ASP A 10 -9.88 -0.14 5.45
CA ASP A 10 -9.52 -1.07 6.53
C ASP A 10 -8.01 -1.00 6.80
N GLY A 11 -7.58 -1.23 8.04
CA GLY A 11 -6.16 -1.15 8.39
C GLY A 11 -5.84 -1.84 9.70
N LEU A 12 -4.55 -1.96 10.00
CA LEU A 12 -4.06 -2.53 11.25
C LEU A 12 -3.42 -1.45 12.12
N ILE A 13 -3.67 -1.55 13.43
CA ILE A 13 -2.92 -0.82 14.45
C ILE A 13 -1.76 -1.71 14.88
N ALA A 14 -0.53 -1.26 14.63
CA ALA A 14 0.68 -1.96 15.07
C ALA A 14 1.28 -1.23 16.27
N ALA A 15 1.63 -1.98 17.32
CA ALA A 15 2.36 -1.42 18.45
C ALA A 15 3.77 -1.00 18.03
N VAL A 16 4.25 0.14 18.54
CA VAL A 16 5.63 0.57 18.39
C VAL A 16 6.49 -0.20 19.39
N PRO A 17 7.46 -1.03 18.95
CA PRO A 17 8.27 -1.82 19.87
C PRO A 17 8.99 -0.93 20.89
N GLY A 18 8.72 -1.18 22.19
CA GLY A 18 9.33 -0.42 23.29
C GLY A 18 8.94 1.07 23.33
N ASP A 19 7.87 1.46 22.65
CA ASP A 19 7.46 2.87 22.48
C ASP A 19 8.57 3.75 21.88
N ASP A 20 9.48 3.15 21.09
CA ASP A 20 10.59 3.87 20.46
C ASP A 20 10.14 4.58 19.18
N TRP A 21 9.35 5.62 19.39
CA TRP A 21 8.85 6.51 18.35
C TRP A 21 9.98 7.20 17.58
N ALA A 22 11.10 7.50 18.24
CA ALA A 22 12.24 8.15 17.60
C ALA A 22 12.93 7.21 16.59
N ALA A 23 13.09 5.93 16.93
CA ALA A 23 13.62 4.94 16.00
C ALA A 23 12.68 4.71 14.80
N LEU A 24 11.36 4.74 15.04
CA LEU A 24 10.38 4.64 13.95
C LEU A 24 10.42 5.88 13.05
N ASP A 25 10.51 7.09 13.62
CA ASP A 25 10.66 8.34 12.87
C ASP A 25 11.92 8.34 12.00
N LEU A 26 13.05 7.84 12.53
CA LEU A 26 14.28 7.73 11.76
C LEU A 26 14.15 6.77 10.58
N ARG A 27 13.45 5.64 10.79
CA ARG A 27 13.20 4.66 9.74
C ARG A 27 12.26 5.22 8.66
N GLU A 28 11.28 6.02 9.05
CA GLU A 28 10.24 6.57 8.17
C GLU A 28 10.49 8.06 7.84
N ALA A 29 11.74 8.52 7.89
CA ALA A 29 12.13 9.93 7.77
C ALA A 29 11.74 10.64 6.45
N ALA A 30 11.26 9.89 5.46
CA ALA A 30 10.72 10.44 4.21
C ALA A 30 9.26 10.93 4.36
N TYR A 31 8.61 10.59 5.47
CA TYR A 31 7.20 10.81 5.75
C TYR A 31 7.00 11.73 6.95
N ASP A 32 5.89 12.46 6.97
CA ASP A 32 5.42 13.18 8.13
C ASP A 32 4.62 12.25 9.04
N ARG A 33 4.93 12.26 10.34
CA ARG A 33 4.11 11.58 11.35
C ARG A 33 2.91 12.46 11.71
N LEU A 34 1.71 11.99 11.37
CA LEU A 34 0.46 12.68 11.63
C LEU A 34 -0.33 12.00 12.74
N PRO A 35 -0.86 12.74 13.73
CA PRO A 35 -1.72 12.17 14.77
C PRO A 35 -3.04 11.71 14.14
N ALA A 36 -3.43 10.47 14.42
CA ALA A 36 -4.56 9.81 13.77
C ALA A 36 -5.54 9.14 14.76
N THR A 37 -5.33 9.25 16.08
CA THR A 37 -6.22 8.63 17.08
C THR A 37 -7.70 8.96 16.86
N HIS A 38 -8.03 10.20 16.49
CA HIS A 38 -9.41 10.65 16.27
C HIS A 38 -9.98 10.28 14.88
N LEU A 39 -9.14 9.74 13.99
CA LEU A 39 -9.49 9.34 12.63
C LEU A 39 -9.69 7.83 12.50
N ILE A 40 -9.34 7.06 13.54
CA ILE A 40 -9.31 5.59 13.49
C ILE A 40 -10.38 5.03 14.43
N SER A 41 -11.24 4.16 13.88
CA SER A 41 -12.20 3.37 14.65
C SER A 41 -11.62 2.00 14.93
N HIS A 42 -11.68 1.54 16.19
CA HIS A 42 -11.18 0.22 16.60
C HIS A 42 -11.91 -0.32 17.83
N ASP A 43 -11.86 -1.65 18.02
CA ASP A 43 -12.51 -2.34 19.14
C ASP A 43 -11.60 -2.56 20.36
N LEU A 44 -10.39 -1.97 20.39
CA LEU A 44 -9.51 -2.06 21.56
C LEU A 44 -10.22 -1.55 22.82
N ASN A 45 -9.96 -2.21 23.94
CA ASN A 45 -10.52 -1.89 25.25
C ASN A 45 -9.85 -0.67 25.95
N HIS A 46 -9.01 0.06 25.23
CA HIS A 46 -8.30 1.26 25.68
C HIS A 46 -8.16 2.24 24.51
N GLN A 47 -7.67 3.45 24.79
CA GLN A 47 -7.46 4.50 23.79
C GLN A 47 -5.96 4.72 23.56
N PRO A 48 -5.34 4.01 22.60
CA PRO A 48 -3.94 4.23 22.28
C PRO A 48 -3.72 5.58 21.56
N GLU A 49 -2.50 6.10 21.68
CA GLU A 49 -2.02 7.13 20.77
C GLU A 49 -1.69 6.45 19.43
N ILE A 50 -2.28 6.95 18.34
CA ILE A 50 -2.13 6.37 17.01
C ILE A 50 -1.64 7.46 16.08
N ALA A 51 -0.65 7.12 15.26
CA ALA A 51 -0.15 7.98 14.20
C ALA A 51 -0.10 7.23 12.87
N VAL A 52 -0.17 8.00 11.78
CA VAL A 52 0.09 7.52 10.42
C VAL A 52 1.28 8.27 9.85
N TYR A 53 2.06 7.61 8.99
CA TYR A 53 3.16 8.23 8.26
C TYR A 53 2.69 8.52 6.84
N ALA A 54 2.64 9.80 6.48
CA ALA A 54 2.13 10.28 5.20
C ALA A 54 3.22 10.97 4.39
N ILE A 55 3.17 10.84 3.06
CA ILE A 55 4.05 11.63 2.19
C ILE A 55 3.70 13.10 2.42
N PRO A 56 4.68 13.99 2.65
CA PRO A 56 4.43 15.42 2.83
C PRO A 56 3.65 16.02 1.65
N ASP A 57 2.75 16.96 1.94
CA ASP A 57 1.85 17.55 0.93
C ASP A 57 2.60 18.16 -0.26
N ASP A 58 3.77 18.75 0.00
CA ASP A 58 4.65 19.37 -1.00
C ASP A 58 5.47 18.36 -1.82
N LYS A 59 5.46 17.08 -1.42
CA LYS A 59 6.17 15.97 -2.07
C LYS A 59 5.25 15.00 -2.80
N HIS A 60 3.95 15.30 -2.87
CA HIS A 60 3.04 14.60 -3.77
C HIS A 60 3.40 14.93 -5.22
N GLN A 61 4.30 14.13 -5.80
CA GLN A 61 4.65 14.23 -7.22
C GLN A 61 3.44 13.87 -8.07
N ALA A 62 3.29 14.56 -9.20
CA ALA A 62 2.27 14.23 -10.17
C ALA A 62 2.49 12.80 -10.71
N PRO A 63 1.40 12.03 -10.91
CA PRO A 63 1.39 10.81 -11.71
C PRO A 63 2.35 10.83 -12.91
N SER A 64 3.38 9.99 -12.92
CA SER A 64 4.29 9.89 -14.07
C SER A 64 4.65 8.45 -14.42
N ALA A 65 4.90 8.20 -15.70
CA ALA A 65 5.37 6.91 -16.20
C ALA A 65 6.83 6.61 -15.83
N ASP A 66 7.57 7.61 -15.35
CA ASP A 66 8.97 7.46 -14.91
C ASP A 66 9.07 6.81 -13.53
N HIS A 67 7.97 6.82 -12.76
CA HIS A 67 7.86 6.22 -11.43
C HIS A 67 6.58 5.37 -11.32
N PRO A 68 6.50 4.23 -12.05
CA PRO A 68 5.34 3.35 -11.99
C PRO A 68 5.24 2.66 -10.61
N VAL A 69 4.02 2.29 -10.22
CA VAL A 69 3.82 1.45 -9.04
C VAL A 69 4.29 0.03 -9.35
N LEU A 70 5.07 -0.59 -8.46
CA LEU A 70 5.55 -1.95 -8.66
C LEU A 70 4.44 -2.96 -8.39
N LEU A 71 4.20 -3.90 -9.30
CA LEU A 71 3.21 -4.95 -9.10
C LEU A 71 3.59 -5.85 -7.91
N SER A 72 4.88 -6.11 -7.72
CA SER A 72 5.38 -6.83 -6.55
C SER A 72 5.12 -6.12 -5.23
N TYR A 73 4.93 -4.78 -5.22
CA TYR A 73 4.48 -4.06 -4.04
C TYR A 73 2.98 -4.22 -3.80
N ILE A 74 2.17 -4.08 -4.86
CA ILE A 74 0.71 -4.30 -4.80
C ILE A 74 0.41 -5.72 -4.30
N ASP A 75 1.15 -6.72 -4.80
CA ASP A 75 1.03 -8.12 -4.39
C ASP A 75 1.22 -8.31 -2.87
N VAL A 76 2.20 -7.62 -2.27
CA VAL A 76 2.44 -7.67 -0.81
C VAL A 76 1.27 -7.08 -0.04
N VAL A 77 0.79 -5.92 -0.47
CA VAL A 77 -0.33 -5.24 0.19
C VAL A 77 -1.60 -6.09 0.08
N ALA A 78 -1.95 -6.53 -1.12
CA ALA A 78 -3.12 -7.36 -1.37
C ALA A 78 -3.08 -8.68 -0.59
N GLN A 79 -1.91 -9.34 -0.52
CA GLN A 79 -1.73 -10.55 0.30
C GLN A 79 -1.96 -10.27 1.79
N GLY A 80 -1.51 -9.13 2.31
CA GLY A 80 -1.81 -8.70 3.67
C GLY A 80 -3.32 -8.58 3.91
N TYR A 81 -4.03 -7.88 3.03
CA TYR A 81 -5.50 -7.75 3.15
C TYR A 81 -6.22 -9.10 3.05
N LEU A 82 -5.79 -9.99 2.13
CA LEU A 82 -6.38 -11.31 2.00
C LEU A 82 -6.25 -12.13 3.29
N ARG A 83 -5.13 -12.01 4.00
CA ARG A 83 -4.89 -12.74 5.25
C ARG A 83 -5.67 -12.17 6.44
N GLU A 84 -5.70 -10.85 6.55
CA GLU A 84 -6.22 -10.18 7.75
C GLU A 84 -7.72 -9.89 7.63
N PHE A 85 -8.23 -9.67 6.42
CA PHE A 85 -9.62 -9.25 6.17
C PHE A 85 -10.36 -10.13 5.16
N GLY A 86 -9.72 -11.18 4.63
CA GLY A 86 -10.27 -12.06 3.60
C GLY A 86 -10.46 -11.37 2.24
N GLU A 87 -11.01 -12.10 1.28
CA GLU A 87 -11.29 -11.58 -0.08
C GLU A 87 -12.20 -10.34 -0.08
N GLY A 88 -13.16 -10.27 0.85
CA GLY A 88 -14.04 -9.12 0.98
C GLY A 88 -13.29 -7.85 1.37
N GLY A 89 -12.38 -7.92 2.34
CA GLY A 89 -11.55 -6.77 2.72
C GLY A 89 -10.51 -6.41 1.67
N ALA A 90 -9.89 -7.41 1.03
CA ALA A 90 -8.98 -7.17 -0.09
C ALA A 90 -9.68 -6.51 -1.27
N THR A 91 -10.92 -6.92 -1.59
CA THR A 91 -11.73 -6.25 -2.63
C THR A 91 -12.03 -4.81 -2.23
N ARG A 92 -12.41 -4.57 -0.96
CA ARG A 92 -12.62 -3.20 -0.47
C ARG A 92 -11.38 -2.34 -0.65
N PHE A 93 -10.20 -2.83 -0.28
CA PHE A 93 -8.93 -2.13 -0.51
C PHE A 93 -8.80 -1.64 -1.96
N PHE A 94 -9.01 -2.51 -2.95
CA PHE A 94 -8.95 -2.10 -4.36
C PHE A 94 -10.01 -1.06 -4.72
N THR A 95 -11.25 -1.22 -4.24
CA THR A 95 -12.37 -0.34 -4.60
C THR A 95 -12.38 1.02 -3.89
N THR A 96 -11.75 1.14 -2.72
CA THR A 96 -11.71 2.38 -1.93
C THR A 96 -10.37 3.11 -2.04
N THR A 97 -9.42 2.56 -2.80
CA THR A 97 -8.13 3.20 -3.08
C THR A 97 -8.20 3.87 -4.44
N ASP A 98 -7.91 5.15 -4.50
CA ASP A 98 -7.79 5.90 -5.77
C ASP A 98 -6.38 5.75 -6.38
N GLY A 99 -6.23 6.23 -7.62
CA GLY A 99 -4.93 6.31 -8.30
C GLY A 99 -4.56 5.05 -9.10
N TRP A 100 -5.50 4.14 -9.36
CA TRP A 100 -5.26 2.95 -10.21
C TRP A 100 -5.09 3.27 -11.70
N ASP A 101 -5.32 4.52 -12.11
CA ASP A 101 -4.97 5.03 -13.44
C ASP A 101 -3.44 5.21 -13.62
N MET A 102 -2.69 5.18 -12.52
CA MET A 102 -1.23 5.15 -12.54
C MET A 102 -0.70 3.91 -13.27
N PRO A 103 0.40 4.03 -14.02
CA PRO A 103 1.04 2.87 -14.60
C PRO A 103 1.58 1.93 -13.52
N VAL A 104 1.30 0.64 -13.68
CA VAL A 104 1.80 -0.44 -12.82
C VAL A 104 2.85 -1.24 -13.60
N LEU A 105 4.06 -1.35 -13.07
CA LEU A 105 5.11 -2.17 -13.67
C LEU A 105 4.97 -3.63 -13.21
N ASP A 106 4.77 -4.54 -14.15
CA ASP A 106 4.80 -5.99 -13.90
C ASP A 106 6.24 -6.49 -13.72
N ASP A 107 6.76 -6.30 -12.52
CA ASP A 107 8.11 -6.72 -12.13
C ASP A 107 8.15 -8.14 -11.53
N ARG A 108 7.07 -8.93 -11.61
CA ARG A 108 6.97 -10.23 -10.93
C ARG A 108 8.06 -11.24 -11.33
N ALA A 109 8.57 -11.15 -12.57
CA ALA A 109 9.64 -12.04 -13.05
C ALA A 109 11.00 -11.74 -12.40
N ALA A 110 11.22 -10.49 -11.97
CA ALA A 110 12.43 -10.03 -11.29
C ALA A 110 12.06 -8.88 -10.33
N PRO A 111 11.46 -9.18 -9.16
CA PRO A 111 10.87 -8.18 -8.29
C PRO A 111 11.87 -7.11 -7.85
N VAL A 112 11.50 -5.85 -8.04
CA VAL A 112 12.29 -4.69 -7.61
C VAL A 112 11.99 -4.37 -6.14
N TYR A 113 10.75 -4.58 -5.70
CA TYR A 113 10.39 -4.32 -4.31
C TYR A 113 11.14 -5.27 -3.36
N PRO A 114 12.00 -4.77 -2.45
CA PRO A 114 12.90 -5.62 -1.67
C PRO A 114 12.19 -6.54 -0.68
N ARG A 115 10.93 -6.24 -0.35
CA ARG A 115 10.08 -7.03 0.56
C ARG A 115 8.99 -7.82 -0.17
N HIS A 116 9.12 -8.02 -1.48
CA HIS A 116 8.19 -8.81 -2.28
C HIS A 116 7.90 -10.17 -1.62
N GLN A 117 6.65 -10.61 -1.73
CA GLN A 117 6.21 -11.90 -1.21
C GLN A 117 5.91 -12.85 -2.37
N ARG A 118 6.00 -14.16 -2.10
CA ARG A 118 5.52 -15.17 -3.04
C ARG A 118 4.03 -15.36 -2.83
N LEU A 119 3.25 -15.12 -3.88
CA LEU A 119 1.82 -15.38 -3.88
C LEU A 119 1.54 -16.81 -4.34
N THR A 120 0.48 -17.38 -3.79
CA THR A 120 -0.17 -18.58 -4.33
C THR A 120 -0.86 -18.25 -5.66
N ARG A 121 -1.21 -19.27 -6.44
CA ARG A 121 -1.91 -19.07 -7.71
C ARG A 121 -3.25 -18.34 -7.55
N SER A 122 -3.98 -18.61 -6.48
CA SER A 122 -5.26 -17.96 -6.18
C SER A 122 -5.07 -16.50 -5.79
N GLU A 123 -4.07 -16.19 -4.96
CA GLU A 123 -3.74 -14.80 -4.60
C GLU A 123 -3.29 -14.00 -5.84
N THR A 124 -2.44 -14.59 -6.70
CA THR A 124 -2.05 -13.95 -7.97
C THR A 124 -3.25 -13.69 -8.88
N ALA A 125 -4.12 -14.69 -9.06
CA ALA A 125 -5.32 -14.54 -9.88
C ALA A 125 -6.26 -13.46 -9.33
N PHE A 126 -6.44 -13.41 -8.00
CA PHE A 126 -7.23 -12.37 -7.35
C PHE A 126 -6.70 -10.97 -7.66
N VAL A 127 -5.40 -10.73 -7.49
CA VAL A 127 -4.79 -9.42 -7.78
C VAL A 127 -4.96 -9.05 -9.26
N ASP A 128 -4.72 -9.99 -10.16
CA ASP A 128 -4.85 -9.78 -11.61
C ASP A 128 -6.29 -9.43 -12.01
N ASP A 129 -7.27 -10.10 -11.41
CA ASP A 129 -8.69 -9.84 -11.67
C ASP A 129 -9.14 -8.48 -11.12
N GLN A 130 -8.67 -8.07 -9.94
CA GLN A 130 -8.96 -6.74 -9.38
C GLN A 130 -8.37 -5.62 -10.26
N LEU A 131 -7.09 -5.73 -10.62
CA LEU A 131 -6.42 -4.73 -11.48
C LEU A 131 -7.05 -4.68 -12.87
N ARG A 132 -7.47 -5.83 -13.43
CA ARG A 132 -8.21 -5.88 -14.70
C ARG A 132 -9.58 -5.22 -14.57
N GLY A 133 -10.32 -5.48 -13.49
CA GLY A 133 -11.62 -4.87 -13.23
C GLY A 133 -11.54 -3.34 -13.11
N LEU A 134 -10.45 -2.83 -12.54
CA LEU A 134 -10.14 -1.40 -12.45
C LEU A 134 -9.57 -0.80 -13.74
N SER A 135 -9.35 -1.62 -14.78
CA SER A 135 -8.68 -1.21 -16.02
C SER A 135 -7.30 -0.58 -15.79
N ALA A 136 -6.56 -1.06 -14.78
CA ALA A 136 -5.23 -0.55 -14.45
C ALA A 136 -4.26 -0.73 -15.62
N ARG A 137 -3.40 0.28 -15.84
CA ARG A 137 -2.44 0.26 -16.94
C ARG A 137 -1.20 -0.56 -16.57
N ILE A 138 -1.20 -1.85 -16.94
CA ILE A 138 -0.05 -2.73 -16.71
C ILE A 138 1.02 -2.54 -17.79
N MET A 139 2.24 -2.23 -17.38
CA MET A 139 3.44 -2.10 -18.20
C MET A 139 4.35 -3.31 -18.00
N GLN A 140 5.03 -3.72 -19.06
CA GLN A 140 6.05 -4.76 -18.99
C GLN A 140 7.44 -4.13 -18.87
N PRO A 141 8.37 -4.71 -18.10
CA PRO A 141 9.75 -4.22 -18.04
C PRO A 141 10.40 -4.31 -19.43
N PRO A 142 11.25 -3.33 -19.82
CA PRO A 142 11.92 -3.39 -21.10
C PRO A 142 12.87 -4.60 -21.13
N ARG A 143 12.94 -5.27 -22.29
CA ARG A 143 13.76 -6.48 -22.45
C ARG A 143 15.22 -6.18 -22.08
N GLY A 144 15.77 -6.96 -21.16
CA GLY A 144 17.18 -6.87 -20.74
C GLY A 144 17.49 -5.75 -19.75
N SER A 145 16.49 -5.06 -19.19
CA SER A 145 16.69 -4.04 -18.16
C SER A 145 16.68 -4.66 -16.77
N VAL A 146 17.66 -4.33 -15.95
CA VAL A 146 17.54 -4.47 -14.49
C VAL A 146 17.00 -3.13 -14.00
N TRP A 147 15.75 -3.09 -13.55
CA TRP A 147 15.25 -1.94 -12.82
C TRP A 147 15.89 -1.98 -11.43
N THR A 148 16.80 -1.05 -11.16
CA THR A 148 17.50 -0.88 -9.87
C THR A 148 17.01 0.36 -9.16
#